data_AF-A0A9D9MBD1-F1
#
_entry.id   AF-A0A9D9MBD1-F1
#
_cell.length_a   1.000
_cell.length_b   1.000
_cell.length_c   1.000
_cell.angle_alpha   90.00
_cell.angle_beta   90.00
_cell.angle_gamma   90.00
#
_symmetry.space_group_name_H-M   'P 1'
#
loop_
_entity.id
_entity.type
_entity.pdbx_description
1 polymer ?
#
loop_
_entity_poly.entity_id
_entity_poly.type
_entity_poly.pdbx_seq_one_letter_code
_entity_poly.pdbx_strand_id
1 'polypeptide(L)'
;MFAREQVEWIVHDIISTELVKQRHDTFAFFDTSEKLDIQKIPAEVLQQATKQVGLFFGFKPEPFSALSQLISQAHQAYQKNKFVYLSTSGSTGNPKQILYTQEMLEIEGKSVGRHFKNAKRLITLTPRQHLYGISFAVLFPFVYKTPTCALAALPVQPWESILQSGDVLAGFPLFWEYFLQAGNRFPPGVTAVTSTAPCPQGLFVRLQQAGAEHVVELYGATDTGGIGVREDESEPFQINDFWEVDATHQPVLIHRKGIEGWVPFPDQVKFVAPRGIFPLKRMDRVVQVAGVNVSLDRVEKILQQHPAVKTCKIRLMRPEEGKRLKAFVVLNAQYTEQILPQLRSYLTGQLSSHEMPRAFTFGAALPTNSMGKDSDW
;
A
#
# COMPACT_ATOMS: atom_id res chain seq x y z
N MET A 1 -16.53 -7.05 -15.49
CA MET A 1 -15.33 -6.18 -15.53
C MET A 1 -14.12 -6.91 -16.09
N PHE A 2 -13.56 -7.95 -15.45
CA PHE A 2 -12.36 -8.61 -15.97
C PHE A 2 -12.68 -9.67 -17.03
N ALA A 3 -12.27 -9.41 -18.28
CA ALA A 3 -12.22 -10.44 -19.32
C ALA A 3 -10.91 -11.23 -19.20
N ARG A 4 -10.74 -12.26 -20.05
CA ARG A 4 -9.56 -13.14 -20.02
C ARG A 4 -8.24 -12.38 -20.11
N GLU A 5 -8.19 -11.33 -20.93
CA GLU A 5 -7.00 -10.47 -21.10
C GLU A 5 -6.62 -9.75 -19.81
N GLN A 6 -7.57 -9.14 -19.10
CA GLN A 6 -7.27 -8.46 -17.82
C GLN A 6 -6.84 -9.47 -16.75
N VAL A 7 -7.41 -10.68 -16.76
CA VAL A 7 -6.97 -11.76 -15.86
C VAL A 7 -5.54 -12.19 -16.19
N GLU A 8 -5.21 -12.35 -17.46
CA GLU A 8 -3.85 -12.67 -17.91
C GLU A 8 -2.85 -11.61 -17.43
N TRP A 9 -3.15 -10.33 -17.61
CA TRP A 9 -2.30 -9.24 -17.12
C TRP A 9 -2.12 -9.25 -15.60
N ILE A 10 -3.18 -9.47 -14.83
CA ILE A 10 -3.10 -9.56 -13.36
C ILE A 10 -2.23 -10.75 -12.94
N VAL A 11 -2.39 -11.91 -13.59
CA VAL A 11 -1.60 -13.12 -13.29
C VAL A 11 -0.12 -12.88 -13.60
N HIS A 12 0.20 -12.29 -14.75
CA HIS A 12 1.58 -11.92 -15.11
C HIS A 12 2.19 -10.97 -14.08
N ASP A 13 1.45 -9.95 -13.63
CA ASP A 13 1.98 -8.99 -12.66
C ASP A 13 2.22 -9.58 -11.26
N ILE A 14 1.34 -10.51 -10.84
CA ILE A 14 1.56 -11.24 -9.59
C ILE A 14 2.86 -12.06 -9.70
N ILE A 15 3.10 -12.71 -10.84
CA ILE A 15 4.36 -13.43 -11.08
C ILE A 15 5.55 -12.47 -11.08
N SER A 16 5.48 -11.33 -11.79
CA SER A 16 6.53 -10.32 -11.80
C SER A 16 6.82 -9.78 -10.40
N THR A 17 5.79 -9.54 -9.59
CA THR A 17 5.93 -9.07 -8.21
C THR A 17 6.68 -10.09 -7.35
N GLU A 18 6.33 -11.38 -7.43
CA GLU A 18 7.05 -12.42 -6.68
C GLU A 18 8.49 -12.59 -7.20
N LEU A 19 8.72 -12.39 -8.50
CA LEU A 19 10.06 -12.42 -9.09
C LEU A 19 10.93 -11.25 -8.59
N VAL A 20 10.39 -10.02 -8.53
CA VAL A 20 11.09 -8.86 -7.96
C VAL A 20 11.43 -9.08 -6.49
N LYS A 21 10.54 -9.69 -5.69
CA LYS A 21 10.82 -9.98 -4.27
C LYS A 21 12.03 -10.89 -4.06
N GLN A 22 12.35 -11.73 -5.03
CA GLN A 22 13.50 -12.63 -4.97
C GLN A 22 14.77 -12.07 -5.59
N ARG A 23 14.67 -11.02 -6.41
CA ARG A 23 15.84 -10.39 -6.98
C ARG A 23 16.44 -9.37 -6.01
N HIS A 24 17.75 -9.47 -5.82
CA HIS A 24 18.53 -8.45 -5.11
C HIS A 24 18.86 -7.24 -6.00
N ASP A 25 18.46 -7.24 -7.27
CA ASP A 25 18.80 -6.20 -8.24
C ASP A 25 17.77 -5.07 -8.30
N THR A 26 18.27 -3.85 -8.31
CA THR A 26 17.51 -2.59 -8.25
C THR A 26 17.14 -2.08 -9.64
N PHE A 27 17.00 -2.93 -10.66
CA PHE A 27 16.74 -2.51 -12.04
C PHE A 27 15.73 -3.38 -12.80
N ALA A 28 14.97 -4.22 -12.09
CA ALA A 28 13.96 -5.07 -12.73
C ALA A 28 12.80 -4.22 -13.30
N PHE A 29 12.93 -3.84 -14.57
CA PHE A 29 11.83 -3.35 -15.38
C PHE A 29 10.99 -4.56 -15.82
N PHE A 30 9.68 -4.44 -15.75
CA PHE A 30 8.77 -5.37 -16.42
C PHE A 30 7.84 -4.52 -17.27
N ASP A 31 8.19 -4.39 -18.55
CA ASP A 31 7.22 -3.91 -19.51
C ASP A 31 6.07 -4.93 -19.52
N THR A 32 4.91 -4.52 -19.01
CA THR A 32 3.75 -5.39 -18.89
C THR A 32 3.11 -5.73 -20.24
N SER A 33 3.59 -5.12 -21.33
CA SER A 33 3.28 -5.55 -22.70
C SER A 33 4.12 -6.73 -23.17
N GLU A 34 5.27 -7.01 -22.54
CA GLU A 34 6.11 -8.15 -22.88
C GLU A 34 5.66 -9.42 -22.15
N LYS A 35 5.59 -10.53 -22.89
CA LYS A 35 5.26 -11.84 -22.32
C LYS A 35 6.42 -12.34 -21.46
N LEU A 36 6.12 -12.66 -20.20
CA LEU A 36 7.07 -13.33 -19.33
C LEU A 36 7.51 -14.68 -19.91
N ASP A 37 8.82 -14.88 -19.99
CA ASP A 37 9.41 -16.20 -20.28
C ASP A 37 9.35 -17.07 -19.02
N ILE A 38 8.21 -17.74 -18.84
CA ILE A 38 7.91 -18.58 -17.68
C ILE A 38 8.95 -19.67 -17.44
N GLN A 39 9.63 -20.15 -18.48
CA GLN A 39 10.66 -21.19 -18.36
C GLN A 39 11.91 -20.70 -17.60
N LYS A 40 12.13 -19.38 -17.53
CA LYS A 40 13.25 -18.76 -16.82
C LYS A 40 12.92 -18.38 -15.37
N ILE A 41 11.69 -18.60 -14.92
CA ILE A 41 11.23 -18.20 -13.59
C ILE A 41 11.46 -19.36 -12.61
N PRO A 42 12.11 -19.13 -11.44
CA PRO A 42 12.31 -20.18 -10.45
C PRO A 42 10.99 -20.84 -10.01
N ALA A 43 11.01 -22.16 -9.82
CA ALA A 43 9.82 -22.92 -9.46
C ALA A 43 9.16 -22.45 -8.15
N GLU A 44 9.96 -22.03 -7.17
CA GLU A 44 9.48 -21.46 -5.91
C GLU A 44 8.72 -20.14 -6.09
N VAL A 45 9.18 -19.28 -7.01
CA VAL A 45 8.51 -18.03 -7.39
C VAL A 45 7.17 -18.34 -8.05
N LEU A 46 7.16 -19.30 -8.98
CA LEU A 46 5.93 -19.72 -9.66
C LEU A 46 4.92 -20.34 -8.67
N GLN A 47 5.38 -21.14 -7.71
CA GLN A 47 4.54 -21.72 -6.67
C GLN A 47 3.93 -20.64 -5.77
N GLN A 48 4.75 -19.68 -5.34
CA GLN A 48 4.30 -18.58 -4.51
C GLN A 48 3.33 -17.66 -5.28
N ALA A 49 3.64 -17.32 -6.52
CA ALA A 49 2.76 -16.52 -7.39
C ALA A 49 1.42 -17.22 -7.63
N THR A 50 1.44 -18.54 -7.86
CA THR A 50 0.23 -19.36 -8.02
C THR A 50 -0.68 -19.25 -6.79
N LYS A 51 -0.10 -19.33 -5.59
CA LYS A 51 -0.82 -19.11 -4.33
C LYS A 51 -1.43 -17.71 -4.25
N GLN A 52 -0.68 -16.67 -4.61
CA GLN A 52 -1.18 -15.28 -4.61
C GLN A 52 -2.31 -15.06 -5.63
N VAL A 53 -2.23 -15.66 -6.83
CA VAL A 53 -3.31 -15.65 -7.82
C VAL A 53 -4.58 -16.31 -7.24
N GLY A 54 -4.43 -17.45 -6.56
CA GLY A 54 -5.52 -18.12 -5.87
C GLY A 54 -6.18 -17.24 -4.81
N LEU A 55 -5.38 -16.58 -3.96
CA LEU A 55 -5.87 -15.65 -2.95
C LEU A 55 -6.64 -14.50 -3.58
N PHE A 56 -6.07 -13.86 -4.62
CA PHE A 56 -6.68 -12.72 -5.28
C PHE A 56 -8.01 -13.06 -5.96
N PHE A 57 -8.11 -14.17 -6.70
CA PHE A 57 -9.35 -14.56 -7.39
C PHE A 57 -10.29 -15.44 -6.54
N GLY A 58 -9.91 -15.76 -5.31
CA GLY A 58 -10.74 -16.52 -4.38
C GLY A 58 -10.92 -17.99 -4.76
N PHE A 59 -9.85 -18.66 -5.19
CA PHE A 59 -9.86 -20.10 -5.47
C PHE A 59 -8.63 -20.79 -4.88
N LYS A 60 -8.74 -22.11 -4.64
CA LYS A 60 -7.58 -22.94 -4.28
C LYS A 60 -6.89 -23.34 -5.58
N PRO A 61 -5.67 -22.84 -5.87
CA PRO A 61 -5.01 -23.15 -7.11
C PRO A 61 -4.37 -24.55 -7.05
N GLU A 62 -4.42 -25.26 -8.16
CA GLU A 62 -3.60 -26.46 -8.38
C GLU A 62 -2.11 -26.10 -8.44
N PRO A 63 -1.18 -27.05 -8.18
CA PRO A 63 0.24 -26.82 -8.38
C PRO A 63 0.54 -26.25 -9.77
N PHE A 64 1.49 -25.32 -9.86
CA PHE A 64 1.82 -24.68 -11.12
C PHE A 64 2.29 -25.70 -12.16
N SER A 65 1.55 -25.81 -13.25
CA SER A 65 1.85 -26.67 -14.40
C SER A 65 2.12 -25.85 -15.66
N ALA A 66 1.24 -24.88 -15.95
CA ALA A 66 1.33 -24.00 -17.09
C ALA A 66 0.61 -22.67 -16.82
N LEU A 67 1.15 -21.59 -17.39
CA LEU A 67 0.56 -20.26 -17.28
C LEU A 67 -0.87 -20.20 -17.85
N SER A 68 -1.10 -20.82 -19.01
CA SER A 68 -2.43 -20.86 -19.65
C SER A 68 -3.48 -21.56 -18.79
N GLN A 69 -3.09 -22.58 -18.01
CA GLN A 69 -3.95 -23.27 -17.06
C GLN A 69 -4.26 -22.39 -15.85
N LEU A 70 -3.25 -21.70 -15.29
CA LEU A 70 -3.45 -20.77 -14.17
C LEU A 70 -4.38 -19.61 -14.53
N ILE A 71 -4.17 -18.99 -15.70
CA ILE A 71 -5.04 -17.93 -16.24
C ILE A 71 -6.47 -18.45 -16.43
N SER A 72 -6.64 -19.67 -16.94
CA SER A 72 -7.97 -20.23 -17.17
C SER A 72 -8.71 -20.51 -15.85
N GLN A 73 -8.03 -21.03 -14.84
CA GLN A 73 -8.59 -21.21 -13.49
C GLN A 73 -9.00 -19.88 -12.87
N ALA A 74 -8.11 -18.87 -12.90
CA ALA A 74 -8.38 -17.54 -12.38
C ALA A 74 -9.57 -16.88 -13.10
N HIS A 75 -9.62 -16.99 -14.43
CA HIS A 75 -10.72 -16.44 -15.23
C HIS A 75 -12.04 -17.14 -14.90
N GLN A 76 -12.06 -18.47 -14.81
CA GLN A 76 -13.26 -19.21 -14.45
C GLN A 76 -13.76 -18.86 -13.05
N ALA A 77 -12.85 -18.76 -12.07
CA ALA A 77 -13.18 -18.33 -10.72
C ALA A 77 -13.82 -16.94 -10.71
N TYR A 78 -13.22 -15.97 -11.40
CA TYR A 78 -13.79 -14.62 -11.52
C TYR A 78 -15.14 -14.60 -12.23
N GLN A 79 -15.30 -15.33 -13.34
CA GLN A 79 -16.58 -15.36 -14.08
C GLN A 79 -17.71 -15.96 -13.26
N LYS A 80 -17.41 -16.96 -12.41
CA LYS A 80 -18.38 -17.58 -11.51
C LYS A 80 -18.79 -16.63 -10.38
N ASN A 81 -17.82 -15.97 -9.76
CA ASN A 81 -17.98 -15.31 -8.47
C ASN A 81 -18.20 -13.79 -8.56
N LYS A 82 -17.66 -13.15 -9.60
CA LYS A 82 -17.70 -11.69 -9.82
C LYS A 82 -17.13 -10.86 -8.66
N PHE A 83 -16.12 -11.37 -7.96
CA PHE A 83 -15.36 -10.63 -6.95
C PHE A 83 -13.87 -10.98 -7.02
N VAL A 84 -13.06 -10.18 -6.34
CA VAL A 84 -11.65 -10.46 -6.02
C VAL A 84 -11.38 -10.15 -4.55
N TYR A 85 -10.26 -10.61 -4.03
CA TYR A 85 -9.74 -10.23 -2.72
C TYR A 85 -8.52 -9.34 -2.86
N LEU A 86 -8.50 -8.25 -2.10
CA LEU A 86 -7.32 -7.42 -1.91
C LEU A 86 -6.74 -7.68 -0.52
N SER A 87 -5.44 -7.91 -0.47
CA SER A 87 -4.74 -8.15 0.80
C SER A 87 -4.38 -6.83 1.47
N THR A 88 -4.68 -6.70 2.75
CA THR A 88 -4.10 -5.66 3.60
C THR A 88 -2.98 -6.26 4.42
N SER A 89 -1.96 -5.49 4.73
CA SER A 89 -0.94 -5.92 5.70
C SER A 89 -1.44 -5.95 7.15
N GLY A 90 -2.70 -5.54 7.40
CA GLY A 90 -3.49 -5.80 8.60
C GLY A 90 -2.92 -5.29 9.93
N SER A 91 -3.71 -4.53 10.69
CA SER A 91 -3.42 -4.13 12.09
C SER A 91 -3.22 -5.30 13.06
N THR A 92 -3.57 -6.54 12.68
CA THR A 92 -3.43 -7.73 13.54
C THR A 92 -2.36 -8.71 13.06
N GLY A 93 -1.73 -8.43 11.90
CA GLY A 93 -0.62 -9.19 11.34
C GLY A 93 -0.93 -10.49 10.63
N ASN A 94 -2.19 -10.90 10.58
CA ASN A 94 -2.63 -11.79 9.52
C ASN A 94 -3.14 -10.88 8.40
N PRO A 95 -2.63 -11.01 7.16
CA PRO A 95 -3.15 -10.24 6.05
C PRO A 95 -4.66 -10.43 5.95
N LYS A 96 -5.44 -9.35 6.07
CA LYS A 96 -6.89 -9.43 5.91
C LYS A 96 -7.19 -9.47 4.42
N GLN A 97 -8.00 -10.43 4.00
CA GLN A 97 -8.54 -10.49 2.65
C GLN A 97 -9.81 -9.65 2.62
N ILE A 98 -9.79 -8.54 1.89
CA ILE A 98 -10.93 -7.66 1.71
C ILE A 98 -11.60 -8.03 0.41
N LEU A 99 -12.87 -8.45 0.48
CA LEU A 99 -13.66 -8.79 -0.68
C LEU A 99 -14.07 -7.52 -1.43
N TYR A 100 -13.78 -7.48 -2.72
CA TYR A 100 -14.26 -6.46 -3.66
C TYR A 100 -15.14 -7.11 -4.71
N THR A 101 -16.43 -6.78 -4.70
CA THR A 101 -17.34 -7.18 -5.78
C THR A 101 -17.02 -6.43 -7.06
N GLN A 102 -17.47 -6.96 -8.20
CA GLN A 102 -17.35 -6.29 -9.48
C GLN A 102 -17.94 -4.87 -9.44
N GLU A 103 -19.08 -4.68 -8.77
CA GLU A 103 -19.73 -3.37 -8.64
C GLU A 103 -18.87 -2.39 -7.85
N MET A 104 -18.26 -2.82 -6.73
CA MET A 104 -17.34 -1.98 -5.96
C MET A 104 -16.13 -1.54 -6.80
N LEU A 105 -15.56 -2.45 -7.60
CA LEU A 105 -14.43 -2.16 -8.48
C LEU A 105 -14.82 -1.20 -9.63
N GLU A 106 -16.03 -1.33 -10.16
CA GLU A 106 -16.55 -0.42 -11.19
C GLU A 106 -16.79 0.98 -10.62
N ILE A 107 -17.31 1.10 -9.39
CA ILE A 107 -17.47 2.38 -8.69
C ILE A 107 -16.10 3.04 -8.46
N GLU A 108 -15.14 2.29 -7.91
CA GLU A 108 -13.76 2.76 -7.70
C GLU A 108 -13.15 3.27 -9.02
N GLY A 109 -13.25 2.44 -10.07
CA GLY A 109 -12.73 2.75 -11.40
C GLY A 109 -13.34 4.03 -12.01
N LYS A 110 -14.66 4.19 -11.95
CA LYS A 110 -15.39 5.35 -12.51
C LYS A 110 -15.25 6.62 -11.67
N SER A 111 -15.16 6.48 -10.36
CA SER A 111 -15.32 7.65 -9.49
C SER A 111 -13.98 8.23 -9.05
N VAL A 112 -13.00 7.37 -8.76
CA VAL A 112 -11.62 7.81 -8.46
C VAL A 112 -10.86 8.05 -9.75
N GLY A 113 -11.02 7.18 -10.75
CA GLY A 113 -10.31 7.28 -12.03
C GLY A 113 -10.66 8.53 -12.84
N ARG A 114 -11.81 9.16 -12.58
CA ARG A 114 -12.24 10.39 -13.29
C ARG A 114 -11.25 11.54 -13.18
N HIS A 115 -10.49 11.59 -12.07
CA HIS A 115 -9.45 12.58 -11.82
C HIS A 115 -8.29 12.45 -12.81
N PHE A 116 -8.16 11.27 -13.43
CA PHE A 116 -7.10 10.94 -14.38
C PHE A 116 -7.64 10.63 -15.78
N LYS A 117 -8.90 10.97 -16.08
CA LYS A 117 -9.56 10.63 -17.37
C LYS A 117 -8.87 11.19 -18.61
N ASN A 118 -8.09 12.25 -18.45
CA ASN A 118 -7.36 12.93 -19.53
C ASN A 118 -5.90 12.44 -19.65
N ALA A 119 -5.48 11.49 -18.81
CA ALA A 119 -4.15 10.94 -18.86
C ALA A 119 -3.93 10.22 -20.21
N LYS A 120 -2.76 10.44 -20.82
CA LYS A 120 -2.35 9.70 -22.01
C LYS A 120 -1.82 8.32 -21.66
N ARG A 121 -1.22 8.19 -20.46
CA ARG A 121 -0.72 6.92 -19.92
C ARG A 121 -0.66 6.97 -18.40
N LEU A 122 -1.07 5.88 -17.75
CA LEU A 122 -1.02 5.69 -16.30
C LEU A 122 0.17 4.81 -15.92
N ILE A 123 1.07 5.32 -15.10
CA ILE A 123 2.27 4.58 -14.66
C ILE A 123 2.13 4.23 -13.18
N THR A 124 2.13 2.94 -12.84
CA THR A 124 2.09 2.48 -11.43
C THR A 124 3.45 1.97 -10.96
N LEU A 125 3.78 2.26 -9.71
CA LEU A 125 4.94 1.71 -9.01
C LEU A 125 4.57 0.66 -7.95
N THR A 126 3.27 0.37 -7.83
CA THR A 126 2.73 -0.47 -6.76
C THR A 126 2.15 -1.78 -7.32
N PRO A 127 2.33 -2.91 -6.62
CA PRO A 127 1.79 -4.19 -7.05
C PRO A 127 0.25 -4.15 -7.18
N ARG A 128 -0.31 -4.83 -8.19
CA ARG A 128 -1.77 -4.90 -8.43
C ARG A 128 -2.57 -5.65 -7.36
N GLN A 129 -1.91 -6.32 -6.45
CA GLN A 129 -2.53 -6.93 -5.27
C GLN A 129 -2.82 -5.93 -4.14
N HIS A 130 -2.31 -4.69 -4.27
CA HIS A 130 -2.68 -3.54 -3.45
C HIS A 130 -3.77 -2.72 -4.15
N LEU A 131 -4.69 -2.12 -3.39
CA LEU A 131 -5.77 -1.28 -3.94
C LEU A 131 -5.23 -0.20 -4.90
N TYR A 132 -4.21 0.54 -4.48
CA TYR A 132 -3.61 1.58 -5.32
C TYR A 132 -3.05 1.02 -6.65
N GLY A 133 -2.44 -0.17 -6.62
CA GLY A 133 -1.86 -0.80 -7.80
C GLY A 133 -2.92 -1.32 -8.76
N ILE A 134 -3.96 -2.00 -8.27
CA ILE A 134 -5.07 -2.45 -9.13
C ILE A 134 -5.80 -1.26 -9.76
N SER A 135 -5.99 -0.17 -9.00
CA SER A 135 -6.65 1.03 -9.49
C SER A 135 -5.92 1.63 -10.70
N PHE A 136 -4.62 1.90 -10.59
CA PHE A 136 -3.85 2.53 -11.67
C PHE A 136 -3.52 1.60 -12.84
N ALA A 137 -3.45 0.29 -12.60
CA ALA A 137 -2.98 -0.65 -13.60
C ALA A 137 -4.06 -1.51 -14.24
N VAL A 138 -5.28 -1.50 -13.67
CA VAL A 138 -6.40 -2.27 -14.18
C VAL A 138 -7.67 -1.43 -14.23
N LEU A 139 -8.11 -0.87 -13.10
CA LEU A 139 -9.46 -0.27 -13.03
C LEU A 139 -9.56 1.00 -13.87
N PHE A 140 -8.66 1.98 -13.68
CA PHE A 140 -8.69 3.24 -14.42
C PHE A 140 -8.37 3.03 -15.92
N PRO A 141 -7.33 2.25 -16.29
CA PRO A 141 -7.08 1.90 -17.69
C PRO A 141 -8.30 1.30 -18.39
N PHE A 142 -9.00 0.38 -17.71
CA PHE A 142 -10.18 -0.28 -18.27
C PHE A 142 -11.35 0.69 -18.46
N VAL A 143 -11.67 1.48 -17.44
CA VAL A 143 -12.82 2.40 -17.48
C VAL A 143 -12.61 3.53 -18.49
N TYR A 144 -11.40 4.09 -18.56
CA TYR A 144 -11.08 5.27 -19.39
C TYR A 144 -10.36 4.93 -20.69
N LYS A 145 -10.10 3.65 -20.97
CA LYS A 145 -9.32 3.18 -22.13
C LYS A 145 -7.94 3.84 -22.21
N THR A 146 -7.32 4.06 -21.04
CA THR A 146 -6.02 4.72 -20.92
C THR A 146 -4.91 3.68 -20.93
N PRO A 147 -3.88 3.80 -21.78
CA PRO A 147 -2.68 2.96 -21.72
C PRO A 147 -2.08 2.93 -20.31
N THR A 148 -1.52 1.80 -19.89
CA THR A 148 -0.86 1.67 -18.59
C THR A 148 0.51 1.03 -18.70
N CYS A 149 1.41 1.42 -17.80
CA CYS A 149 2.73 0.85 -17.62
C CYS A 149 2.94 0.58 -16.13
N ALA A 150 3.57 -0.54 -15.77
CA ALA A 150 4.01 -0.78 -14.41
C ALA A 150 5.53 -0.80 -14.36
N LEU A 151 6.11 -0.13 -13.37
CA LEU A 151 7.54 -0.06 -13.17
C LEU A 151 7.88 -0.48 -11.74
N ALA A 152 9.09 -0.99 -11.54
CA ALA A 152 9.60 -1.15 -10.19
C ALA A 152 9.78 0.23 -9.53
N ALA A 153 9.49 0.32 -8.23
CA ALA A 153 9.57 1.55 -7.44
C ALA A 153 11.03 1.93 -7.11
N LEU A 154 11.86 2.09 -8.14
CA LEU A 154 13.28 2.37 -8.01
C LEU A 154 13.50 3.87 -8.18
N PRO A 155 14.00 4.58 -7.17
CA PRO A 155 14.12 6.03 -7.24
C PRO A 155 15.15 6.50 -8.26
N VAL A 156 16.15 5.68 -8.59
CA VAL A 156 17.17 6.00 -9.60
C VAL A 156 16.88 5.24 -10.88
N GLN A 157 16.24 5.91 -11.83
CA GLN A 157 15.99 5.47 -13.20
C GLN A 157 16.18 6.68 -14.13
N PRO A 158 16.36 6.50 -15.45
CA PRO A 158 16.44 7.62 -16.38
C PRO A 158 15.03 8.23 -16.62
N TRP A 159 14.40 8.73 -15.56
CA TRP A 159 12.99 9.16 -15.52
C TRP A 159 12.63 10.18 -16.59
N GLU A 160 13.52 11.12 -16.90
CA GLU A 160 13.31 12.12 -17.97
C GLU A 160 13.18 11.48 -19.36
N SER A 161 13.76 10.29 -19.57
CA SER A 161 13.62 9.53 -20.82
C SER A 161 12.42 8.58 -20.82
N ILE A 162 11.99 8.14 -19.62
CA ILE A 162 10.85 7.23 -19.45
C ILE A 162 9.53 8.00 -19.54
N LEU A 163 9.46 9.17 -18.90
CA LEU A 163 8.26 9.97 -18.77
C LEU A 163 8.01 10.84 -20.00
N GLN A 164 6.74 11.07 -20.31
CA GLN A 164 6.27 11.82 -21.46
C GLN A 164 5.12 12.75 -21.05
N SER A 165 4.92 13.82 -21.83
CA SER A 165 3.82 14.77 -21.60
C SER A 165 2.45 14.07 -21.64
N GLY A 166 1.68 14.21 -20.56
CA GLY A 166 0.38 13.56 -20.35
C GLY A 166 0.45 12.26 -19.54
N ASP A 167 1.64 11.88 -19.05
CA ASP A 167 1.77 10.77 -18.10
C ASP A 167 1.25 11.15 -16.71
N VAL A 168 0.66 10.15 -16.04
CA VAL A 168 0.35 10.20 -14.60
C VAL A 168 1.20 9.14 -13.90
N LEU A 169 2.14 9.57 -13.06
CA LEU A 169 3.02 8.68 -12.30
C LEU A 169 2.51 8.49 -10.87
N ALA A 170 2.02 7.29 -10.58
CA ALA A 170 1.48 6.89 -9.30
C ALA A 170 2.57 6.34 -8.36
N GLY A 171 2.98 7.20 -7.41
CA GLY A 171 3.97 6.91 -6.39
C GLY A 171 3.43 7.03 -4.96
N PHE A 172 4.34 7.04 -4.00
CA PHE A 172 4.03 7.13 -2.57
C PHE A 172 5.12 7.96 -1.87
N PRO A 173 4.86 8.55 -0.68
CA PRO A 173 5.75 9.54 -0.09
C PRO A 173 7.22 9.16 0.00
N LEU A 174 7.54 7.93 0.43
CA LEU A 174 8.94 7.51 0.51
C LEU A 174 9.61 7.49 -0.87
N PHE A 175 8.90 6.98 -1.90
CA PHE A 175 9.43 6.96 -3.25
C PHE A 175 9.76 8.39 -3.72
N TRP A 176 8.86 9.33 -3.46
CA TRP A 176 9.06 10.73 -3.85
C TRP A 176 10.24 11.39 -3.13
N GLU A 177 10.46 11.09 -1.85
CA GLU A 177 11.66 11.56 -1.14
C GLU A 177 12.95 11.10 -1.85
N TYR A 178 13.03 9.81 -2.20
CA TYR A 178 14.22 9.30 -2.89
C TYR A 178 14.32 9.78 -4.34
N PHE A 179 13.19 9.94 -5.03
CA PHE A 179 13.14 10.51 -6.38
C PHE A 179 13.75 11.91 -6.39
N LEU A 180 13.37 12.76 -5.42
CA LEU A 180 13.88 14.12 -5.28
C LEU A 180 15.36 14.14 -4.85
N GLN A 181 15.74 13.27 -3.89
CA GLN A 181 17.13 13.15 -3.43
C GLN A 181 18.09 12.70 -4.54
N ALA A 182 17.63 11.87 -5.47
CA ALA A 182 18.39 11.46 -6.64
C ALA A 182 18.54 12.58 -7.70
N GLY A 183 17.91 13.74 -7.49
CA GLY A 183 18.01 14.88 -8.41
C GLY A 183 17.13 14.75 -9.65
N ASN A 184 16.23 13.76 -9.70
CA ASN A 184 15.37 13.54 -10.86
C ASN A 184 14.46 14.75 -11.12
N ARG A 185 14.05 14.90 -12.38
CA ARG A 185 13.07 15.89 -12.83
C ARG A 185 11.95 15.22 -13.62
N PHE A 186 10.84 15.94 -13.70
CA PHE A 186 9.74 15.59 -14.58
C PHE A 186 9.83 16.40 -15.87
N PRO A 187 9.57 15.78 -17.03
CA PRO A 187 9.30 16.55 -18.24
C PRO A 187 7.97 17.31 -18.12
N PRO A 188 7.76 18.38 -18.92
CA PRO A 188 6.49 19.12 -18.92
C PRO A 188 5.31 18.20 -19.25
N GLY A 189 4.15 18.42 -18.65
CA GLY A 189 2.97 17.61 -18.92
C GLY A 189 2.71 16.47 -17.93
N VAL A 190 3.59 16.22 -16.96
CA VAL A 190 3.51 15.04 -16.09
C VAL A 190 2.81 15.36 -14.78
N THR A 191 1.85 14.51 -14.41
CA THR A 191 1.18 14.55 -13.11
C THR A 191 1.83 13.54 -12.16
N ALA A 192 2.25 14.00 -10.98
CA ALA A 192 2.69 13.11 -9.90
C ALA A 192 1.51 12.79 -8.98
N VAL A 193 1.30 11.51 -8.66
CA VAL A 193 0.27 11.09 -7.69
C VAL A 193 0.94 10.48 -6.47
N THR A 194 0.47 10.85 -5.28
CA THR A 194 0.93 10.26 -4.02
C THR A 194 -0.25 9.67 -3.25
N SER A 195 -0.03 8.53 -2.60
CA SER A 195 -1.02 7.89 -1.73
C SER A 195 -0.32 6.95 -0.75
N THR A 196 -1.09 6.08 -0.11
CA THR A 196 -0.66 4.97 0.77
C THR A 196 -0.07 5.37 2.13
N ALA A 197 0.36 6.61 2.31
CA ALA A 197 0.92 7.14 3.57
C ALA A 197 0.58 8.64 3.71
N PRO A 198 0.63 9.21 4.93
CA PRO A 198 0.53 10.65 5.11
C PRO A 198 1.58 11.37 4.25
N CYS A 199 1.14 12.34 3.45
CA CYS A 199 2.04 13.17 2.66
C CYS A 199 2.87 14.11 3.57
N PRO A 200 4.22 14.07 3.48
CA PRO A 200 5.09 15.01 4.17
C PRO A 200 4.79 16.45 3.74
N GLN A 201 4.80 17.37 4.69
CA GLN A 201 4.64 18.79 4.42
C GLN A 201 5.71 19.28 3.43
N GLY A 202 5.30 20.09 2.44
CA GLY A 202 6.17 20.65 1.42
C GLY A 202 6.54 19.66 0.32
N LEU A 203 6.00 18.43 0.31
CA LEU A 203 6.27 17.48 -0.77
C LEU A 203 5.70 17.97 -2.10
N PHE A 204 4.49 18.56 -2.09
CA PHE A 204 3.84 19.08 -3.30
C PHE A 204 4.72 20.13 -3.98
N VAL A 205 5.13 21.14 -3.20
CA VAL A 205 6.00 22.22 -3.68
C VAL A 205 7.30 21.68 -4.25
N ARG A 206 7.94 20.71 -3.58
CA ARG A 206 9.20 20.12 -4.08
C ARG A 206 9.01 19.32 -5.36
N LEU A 207 7.91 18.58 -5.51
CA LEU A 207 7.60 17.85 -6.75
C LEU A 207 7.33 18.81 -7.92
N GLN A 208 6.60 19.90 -7.66
CA GLN A 208 6.38 20.96 -8.66
C GLN A 208 7.68 21.66 -9.04
N GLN A 209 8.55 21.97 -8.08
CA GLN A 209 9.89 22.51 -8.34
C GLN A 209 10.78 21.53 -9.14
N ALA A 210 10.54 20.22 -9.02
CA ALA A 210 11.18 19.21 -9.83
C ALA A 210 10.53 19.05 -11.24
N GLY A 211 9.49 19.80 -11.56
CA GLY A 211 8.88 19.87 -12.89
C GLY A 211 7.51 19.21 -13.05
N ALA A 212 6.94 18.62 -11.99
CA ALA A 212 5.59 18.05 -12.07
C ALA A 212 4.56 19.17 -12.32
N GLU A 213 3.74 19.02 -13.35
CA GLU A 213 2.71 20.03 -13.69
C GLU A 213 1.59 20.04 -12.66
N HIS A 214 1.17 18.85 -12.25
CA HIS A 214 0.17 18.64 -11.21
C HIS A 214 0.67 17.65 -10.17
N VAL A 215 0.26 17.85 -8.93
CA VAL A 215 0.48 16.89 -7.84
C VAL A 215 -0.89 16.57 -7.24
N VAL A 216 -1.23 15.29 -7.21
CA VAL A 216 -2.52 14.80 -6.71
C VAL A 216 -2.26 13.85 -5.55
N GLU A 217 -2.97 14.02 -4.45
CA GLU A 217 -2.96 13.05 -3.35
C GLU A 217 -4.30 12.34 -3.24
N LEU A 218 -4.24 11.01 -3.19
CA LEU A 218 -5.40 10.16 -2.97
C LEU A 218 -5.41 9.67 -1.53
N TYR A 219 -6.56 9.82 -0.88
CA TYR A 219 -6.83 9.34 0.47
C TYR A 219 -7.80 8.15 0.44
N GLY A 220 -7.45 7.09 1.17
CA GLY A 220 -8.26 5.88 1.24
C GLY A 220 -7.54 4.75 1.96
N ALA A 221 -8.24 3.63 2.12
CA ALA A 221 -7.69 2.40 2.68
C ALA A 221 -8.20 1.21 1.85
N THR A 222 -7.52 0.06 1.91
CA THR A 222 -7.98 -1.12 1.19
C THR A 222 -9.41 -1.52 1.58
N ASP A 223 -9.82 -1.31 2.82
CA ASP A 223 -11.17 -1.64 3.29
C ASP A 223 -12.25 -0.72 2.70
N THR A 224 -11.86 0.51 2.33
CA THR A 224 -12.78 1.56 1.89
C THR A 224 -12.65 1.95 0.44
N GLY A 225 -11.55 1.67 -0.27
CA GLY A 225 -11.34 2.26 -1.59
C GLY A 225 -10.82 3.70 -1.50
N GLY A 226 -10.85 4.44 -2.61
CA GLY A 226 -10.53 5.86 -2.63
C GLY A 226 -11.63 6.70 -1.99
N ILE A 227 -11.37 7.26 -0.81
CA ILE A 227 -12.33 8.12 -0.10
C ILE A 227 -12.30 9.54 -0.66
N GLY A 228 -11.12 10.12 -0.84
CA GLY A 228 -11.00 11.52 -1.25
C GLY A 228 -9.73 11.84 -2.00
N VAL A 229 -9.73 13.04 -2.59
CA VAL A 229 -8.63 13.57 -3.40
C VAL A 229 -8.32 15.01 -3.00
N ARG A 230 -7.07 15.43 -3.13
CA ARG A 230 -6.68 16.84 -3.12
C ARG A 230 -5.56 17.10 -4.11
N GLU A 231 -5.47 18.35 -4.54
CA GLU A 231 -4.43 18.84 -5.46
C GLU A 231 -3.57 19.95 -4.83
N ASP A 232 -3.87 20.29 -3.58
CA ASP A 232 -3.12 21.22 -2.73
C ASP A 232 -2.97 20.59 -1.34
N GLU A 233 -1.74 20.54 -0.81
CA GLU A 233 -1.45 19.94 0.49
C GLU A 233 -2.03 20.72 1.68
N SER A 234 -2.36 22.00 1.49
CA SER A 234 -2.99 22.86 2.50
C SER A 234 -4.51 22.74 2.51
N GLU A 235 -5.11 22.22 1.44
CA GLU A 235 -6.56 22.06 1.30
C GLU A 235 -7.04 20.70 1.85
N PRO A 236 -8.29 20.61 2.31
CA PRO A 236 -8.87 19.34 2.74
C PRO A 236 -9.05 18.40 1.56
N PHE A 237 -8.96 17.10 1.82
CA PHE A 237 -9.39 16.10 0.84
C PHE A 237 -10.88 16.26 0.55
N GLN A 238 -11.22 16.32 -0.72
CA GLN A 238 -12.61 16.30 -1.17
C GLN A 238 -13.08 14.85 -1.25
N ILE A 239 -14.09 14.51 -0.44
CA ILE A 239 -14.69 13.17 -0.45
C ILE A 239 -15.39 12.93 -1.79
N ASN A 240 -15.03 11.83 -2.44
CA ASN A 240 -15.65 11.41 -3.70
C ASN A 240 -17.17 11.26 -3.55
N ASP A 241 -17.92 11.62 -4.59
CA ASP A 241 -19.38 11.73 -4.60
C ASP A 241 -20.13 10.41 -4.37
N PHE A 242 -19.48 9.28 -4.60
CA PHE A 242 -20.01 7.95 -4.33
C PHE A 242 -19.98 7.54 -2.85
N TRP A 243 -19.37 8.34 -1.97
CA TRP A 243 -19.46 8.15 -0.52
C TRP A 243 -20.60 8.96 0.08
N GLU A 244 -21.40 8.30 0.90
CA GLU A 244 -22.23 8.95 1.91
C GLU A 244 -21.47 8.90 3.23
N VAL A 245 -21.66 9.95 4.03
CA VAL A 245 -20.95 10.12 5.30
C VAL A 245 -21.98 10.32 6.38
N ASP A 246 -21.87 9.53 7.42
CA ASP A 246 -22.58 9.73 8.68
C ASP A 246 -21.57 10.13 9.75
N ALA A 247 -21.62 11.41 10.13
CA ALA A 247 -20.78 11.99 11.17
C ALA A 247 -21.55 12.25 12.48
N THR A 248 -22.78 11.73 12.64
CA THR A 248 -23.56 11.91 13.88
C THR A 248 -23.05 11.05 15.03
N HIS A 249 -22.24 10.04 14.73
CA HIS A 249 -21.67 9.10 15.70
C HIS A 249 -20.14 8.97 15.56
N GLN A 250 -19.50 8.46 16.60
CA GLN A 250 -18.09 8.10 16.61
C GLN A 250 -17.96 6.57 16.79
N PRO A 251 -17.21 5.86 15.94
CA PRO A 251 -16.50 6.41 14.77
C PRO A 251 -17.45 6.89 13.68
N VAL A 252 -16.98 7.87 12.91
CA VAL A 252 -17.63 8.32 11.68
C VAL A 252 -17.82 7.11 10.77
N LEU A 253 -18.97 7.03 10.11
CA LEU A 253 -19.28 5.94 9.18
C LEU A 253 -19.36 6.48 7.75
N ILE A 254 -19.00 5.64 6.79
CA ILE A 254 -19.18 5.91 5.37
C ILE A 254 -19.90 4.76 4.68
N HIS A 255 -20.69 5.10 3.68
CA HIS A 255 -21.47 4.16 2.88
C HIS A 255 -21.20 4.38 1.40
N ARG A 256 -20.87 3.30 0.68
CA ARG A 256 -20.65 3.35 -0.75
C ARG A 256 -22.00 3.29 -1.44
N LYS A 257 -22.40 4.35 -2.13
CA LYS A 257 -23.69 4.41 -2.84
C LYS A 257 -23.86 3.19 -3.75
N GLY A 258 -25.00 2.52 -3.61
CA GLY A 258 -25.33 1.31 -4.37
C GLY A 258 -24.87 0.00 -3.72
N ILE A 259 -24.06 0.05 -2.65
CA ILE A 259 -23.56 -1.13 -1.96
C ILE A 259 -24.04 -1.13 -0.52
N GLU A 260 -24.76 -2.17 -0.12
CA GLU A 260 -25.29 -2.30 1.24
C GLU A 260 -24.19 -2.26 2.30
N GLY A 261 -24.44 -1.50 3.37
CA GLY A 261 -23.64 -1.51 4.60
C GLY A 261 -22.81 -0.24 4.83
N TRP A 262 -22.72 0.15 6.10
CA TRP A 262 -21.87 1.23 6.56
C TRP A 262 -20.55 0.66 7.09
N VAL A 263 -19.45 1.30 6.74
CA VAL A 263 -18.12 0.94 7.25
C VAL A 263 -17.52 2.11 8.04
N PRO A 264 -16.72 1.84 9.09
CA PRO A 264 -16.02 2.88 9.81
C PRO A 264 -15.05 3.64 8.92
N PHE A 265 -14.93 4.95 9.15
CA PHE A 265 -13.83 5.74 8.61
C PHE A 265 -12.50 5.14 9.07
N PRO A 266 -11.47 5.05 8.20
CA PRO A 266 -10.20 4.42 8.58
C PRO A 266 -9.40 5.27 9.58
N ASP A 267 -9.62 6.58 9.60
CA ASP A 267 -8.95 7.54 10.47
C ASP A 267 -9.95 8.41 11.23
N GLN A 268 -9.50 8.97 12.36
CA GLN A 268 -10.13 10.17 12.92
C GLN A 268 -9.92 11.32 11.95
N VAL A 269 -11.00 12.03 11.62
CA VAL A 269 -11.01 13.13 10.67
C VAL A 269 -11.66 14.38 11.24
N LYS A 270 -11.18 15.54 10.80
CA LYS A 270 -11.90 16.82 10.94
C LYS A 270 -12.66 17.09 9.64
N PHE A 271 -13.99 17.25 9.74
CA PHE A 271 -14.83 17.62 8.60
C PHE A 271 -14.80 19.13 8.33
N VAL A 272 -14.86 19.46 7.04
CA VAL A 272 -15.01 20.81 6.51
C VAL A 272 -16.12 20.77 5.47
N ALA A 273 -17.12 21.64 5.59
CA ALA A 273 -18.22 21.67 4.64
C ALA A 273 -17.74 22.06 3.22
N PRO A 274 -18.38 21.56 2.14
CA PRO A 274 -19.51 20.63 2.15
C PRO A 274 -19.10 19.15 2.21
N ARG A 275 -17.89 18.78 1.76
CA ARG A 275 -17.41 17.39 1.67
C ARG A 275 -15.90 17.25 1.91
N GLY A 276 -15.29 18.22 2.58
CA GLY A 276 -13.86 18.25 2.87
C GLY A 276 -13.51 17.50 4.16
N ILE A 277 -12.32 16.87 4.21
CA ILE A 277 -11.75 16.26 5.41
C ILE A 277 -10.26 16.55 5.57
N PHE A 278 -9.83 16.65 6.83
CA PHE A 278 -8.43 16.51 7.23
C PHE A 278 -8.26 15.23 8.06
N PRO A 279 -7.48 14.24 7.60
CA PRO A 279 -7.05 13.11 8.41
C PRO A 279 -6.20 13.60 9.59
N LEU A 280 -6.54 13.14 10.80
CA LEU A 280 -5.83 13.50 12.03
C LEU A 280 -4.97 12.36 12.54
N LYS A 281 -5.57 11.19 12.76
CA LYS A 281 -4.89 10.02 13.33
C LYS A 281 -5.57 8.74 12.88
N ARG A 282 -4.78 7.71 12.55
CA ARG A 282 -5.29 6.36 12.34
C ARG A 282 -6.06 5.85 13.54
N MET A 283 -7.22 5.26 13.28
CA MET A 283 -7.98 4.57 14.31
C MET A 283 -7.29 3.27 14.73
N ASP A 284 -6.58 2.62 13.80
CA ASP A 284 -5.75 1.45 14.06
C ASP A 284 -4.26 1.85 14.20
N ARG A 285 -3.46 1.09 14.97
CA ARG A 285 -2.04 1.42 15.22
C ARG A 285 -1.12 0.93 14.11
N VAL A 286 -1.48 1.22 12.85
CA VAL A 286 -0.68 0.89 11.66
C VAL A 286 0.08 2.12 11.20
N VAL A 287 1.36 1.94 10.87
CA VAL A 287 2.25 2.99 10.38
C VAL A 287 2.91 2.58 9.07
N GLN A 288 3.36 3.55 8.30
CA GLN A 288 4.06 3.31 7.04
C GLN A 288 5.58 3.20 7.26
N VAL A 289 6.13 2.01 7.01
CA VAL A 289 7.57 1.73 7.11
C VAL A 289 8.11 1.42 5.72
N ALA A 290 8.73 2.44 5.13
CA ALA A 290 9.28 2.38 3.79
C ALA A 290 8.28 1.93 2.71
N GLY A 291 7.09 2.54 2.67
CA GLY A 291 6.07 2.26 1.66
C GLY A 291 5.18 1.05 1.98
N VAL A 292 5.49 0.31 3.05
CA VAL A 292 4.69 -0.83 3.52
C VAL A 292 3.92 -0.44 4.77
N ASN A 293 2.61 -0.66 4.76
CA ASN A 293 1.78 -0.55 5.96
C ASN A 293 2.18 -1.65 6.96
N VAL A 294 2.59 -1.26 8.16
CA VAL A 294 3.02 -2.16 9.23
C VAL A 294 2.17 -1.93 10.47
N SER A 295 1.61 -3.02 11.01
CA SER A 295 0.94 -2.97 12.30
C SER A 295 1.92 -2.91 13.47
N LEU A 296 1.82 -1.87 14.30
CA LEU A 296 2.53 -1.79 15.57
C LEU A 296 2.00 -2.84 16.55
N ASP A 297 0.68 -3.05 16.63
CA ASP A 297 0.05 -4.02 17.55
C ASP A 297 0.49 -5.45 17.24
N ARG A 298 0.70 -5.79 15.96
CA ARG A 298 1.26 -7.10 15.58
C ARG A 298 2.69 -7.26 16.11
N VAL A 299 3.55 -6.28 15.82
CA VAL A 299 4.96 -6.35 16.23
C VAL A 299 5.04 -6.45 17.75
N GLU A 300 4.21 -5.69 18.47
CA GLU A 300 4.05 -5.80 19.92
C GLU A 300 3.60 -7.18 20.36
N LYS A 301 2.56 -7.73 19.73
CA LYS A 301 2.04 -9.06 20.04
C LYS A 301 3.09 -10.16 19.88
N ILE A 302 3.86 -10.13 18.79
CA ILE A 302 4.94 -11.09 18.55
C ILE A 302 6.05 -10.90 19.58
N LEU A 303 6.45 -9.66 19.87
CA LEU A 303 7.47 -9.38 20.86
C LEU A 303 7.06 -9.85 22.27
N GLN A 304 5.80 -9.62 22.65
CA GLN A 304 5.23 -10.02 23.95
C GLN A 304 5.09 -11.54 24.11
N GLN A 305 5.12 -12.32 23.02
CA GLN A 305 5.12 -13.78 23.09
C GLN A 305 6.49 -14.35 23.52
N HIS A 306 7.57 -13.57 23.44
CA HIS A 306 8.88 -14.04 23.87
C HIS A 306 8.96 -14.07 25.42
N PRO A 307 9.44 -15.18 26.05
CA PRO A 307 9.45 -15.31 27.52
C PRO A 307 10.20 -14.21 28.28
N ALA A 308 11.15 -13.55 27.61
CA ALA A 308 11.91 -12.45 28.20
C ALA A 308 11.14 -11.13 28.31
N VAL A 309 10.09 -10.94 27.52
CA VAL A 309 9.37 -9.66 27.42
C VAL A 309 8.19 -9.66 28.38
N LYS A 310 8.18 -8.73 29.34
CA LYS A 310 7.05 -8.49 30.24
C LYS A 310 5.97 -7.66 29.54
N THR A 311 6.39 -6.57 28.90
CA THR A 311 5.54 -5.72 28.08
C THR A 311 6.42 -4.94 27.11
N CYS A 312 5.82 -4.44 26.03
CA CYS A 312 6.54 -3.62 25.07
C CYS A 312 5.62 -2.64 24.38
N LYS A 313 6.25 -1.65 23.74
CA LYS A 313 5.60 -0.70 22.86
C LYS A 313 6.46 -0.48 21.63
N ILE A 314 5.84 -0.38 20.47
CA ILE A 314 6.51 -0.10 19.20
C ILE A 314 5.98 1.22 18.65
N ARG A 315 6.87 2.02 18.09
CA ARG A 315 6.53 3.20 17.30
C ARG A 315 7.40 3.32 16.07
N LEU A 316 6.97 4.15 15.13
CA LEU A 316 7.86 4.65 14.09
C LEU A 316 8.94 5.55 14.72
N MET A 317 10.18 5.40 14.27
CA MET A 317 11.28 6.31 14.60
C MET A 317 10.91 7.75 14.25
N ARG A 318 11.37 8.70 15.05
CA ARG A 318 11.27 10.12 14.73
C ARG A 318 12.21 10.43 13.57
N PRO A 319 11.98 11.51 12.79
CA PRO A 319 12.80 11.84 11.62
C PRO A 319 14.32 11.84 11.89
N GLU A 320 14.74 12.29 13.08
CA GLU A 320 16.13 12.32 13.54
C GLU A 320 16.71 10.94 13.93
N GLU A 321 15.86 9.97 14.25
CA GLU A 321 16.26 8.60 14.61
C GLU A 321 16.29 7.66 13.39
N GLY A 322 15.53 7.99 12.34
CA GLY A 322 15.47 7.24 11.09
C GLY A 322 14.05 6.91 10.60
N LYS A 323 13.95 6.05 9.58
CA LYS A 323 12.69 5.69 8.89
C LYS A 323 12.25 4.23 9.17
N ARG A 324 12.49 3.72 10.37
CA ARG A 324 12.21 2.32 10.78
C ARG A 324 11.50 2.29 12.13
N LEU A 325 11.21 1.10 12.67
CA LEU A 325 10.53 0.98 13.97
C LEU A 325 11.54 1.01 15.13
N LYS A 326 11.13 1.60 16.25
CA LYS A 326 11.81 1.54 17.55
C LYS A 326 10.94 0.76 18.53
N ALA A 327 11.55 -0.13 19.29
CA ALA A 327 10.91 -0.94 20.32
C ALA A 327 11.33 -0.48 21.72
N PHE A 328 10.35 -0.23 22.59
CA PHE A 328 10.54 -0.05 24.03
C PHE A 328 10.14 -1.34 24.72
N VAL A 329 11.04 -1.91 25.52
CA VAL A 329 10.88 -3.25 26.05
C VAL A 329 11.09 -3.24 27.55
N VAL A 330 10.12 -3.77 28.29
CA VAL A 330 10.28 -4.10 29.71
C VAL A 330 10.49 -5.59 29.80
N LEU A 331 11.58 -6.01 30.44
CA LEU A 331 11.94 -7.42 30.59
C LEU A 331 11.32 -8.03 31.85
N ASN A 332 11.11 -9.35 31.82
CA ASN A 332 10.84 -10.12 33.03
C ASN A 332 12.11 -10.18 33.91
N ALA A 333 11.94 -10.27 35.24
CA ALA A 333 13.00 -10.04 36.22
C ALA A 333 14.26 -10.92 36.07
N GLN A 334 14.12 -12.10 35.47
CA GLN A 334 15.22 -13.04 35.24
C GLN A 334 16.04 -12.74 33.97
N TYR A 335 15.70 -11.70 33.21
CA TYR A 335 16.39 -11.31 31.98
C TYR A 335 17.00 -9.92 32.08
N THR A 336 18.08 -9.69 31.33
CA THR A 336 18.75 -8.40 31.19
C THR A 336 18.81 -8.00 29.71
N GLU A 337 19.24 -6.77 29.42
CA GLU A 337 19.36 -6.24 28.06
C GLU A 337 20.28 -7.08 27.14
N GLN A 338 21.11 -7.94 27.73
CA GLN A 338 21.94 -8.92 27.01
C GLN A 338 21.12 -9.93 26.19
N ILE A 339 19.81 -10.02 26.40
CA ILE A 339 18.89 -10.86 25.61
C ILE A 339 18.65 -10.31 24.18
N LEU A 340 19.08 -9.09 23.88
CA LEU A 340 18.79 -8.43 22.61
C LEU A 340 19.18 -9.24 21.36
N PRO A 341 20.35 -9.90 21.27
CA PRO A 341 20.69 -10.74 20.12
C PRO A 341 19.71 -11.91 19.92
N GLN A 342 19.32 -12.59 21.00
CA GLN A 342 18.36 -13.69 20.97
C GLN A 342 16.97 -13.20 20.59
N LEU A 343 16.55 -12.05 21.14
CA LEU A 343 15.27 -11.42 20.80
C LEU A 343 15.23 -11.05 19.30
N ARG A 344 16.30 -10.49 18.74
CA ARG A 344 16.40 -10.21 17.30
C ARG A 344 16.33 -11.48 16.46
N SER A 345 17.02 -12.54 16.87
CA SER A 345 16.97 -13.84 16.18
C SER A 345 15.56 -14.42 16.17
N TYR A 346 14.86 -14.37 17.30
CA TYR A 346 13.47 -14.82 17.42
C TYR A 346 12.52 -14.06 16.48
N LEU A 347 12.69 -12.75 16.35
CA LEU A 347 11.85 -11.92 15.50
C LEU A 347 12.11 -12.11 14.00
N THR A 348 13.34 -12.47 13.62
CA THR A 348 13.72 -12.63 12.20
C THR A 348 12.94 -13.75 11.52
N GLY A 349 12.54 -14.79 12.27
CA GLY A 349 11.71 -15.88 11.74
C GLY A 349 10.22 -15.56 11.63
N GLN A 350 9.76 -14.40 12.10
CA GLN A 350 8.33 -14.09 12.27
C GLN A 350 7.90 -12.76 11.65
N LEU A 351 8.83 -11.82 11.54
CA LEU A 351 8.61 -10.47 11.03
C LEU A 351 9.31 -10.30 9.68
N SER A 352 8.65 -9.63 8.75
CA SER A 352 9.30 -9.13 7.54
C SER A 352 10.36 -8.07 7.87
N SER A 353 11.21 -7.76 6.89
CA SER A 353 12.25 -6.73 7.02
C SER A 353 11.70 -5.33 7.34
N HIS A 354 10.46 -5.04 6.94
CA HIS A 354 9.74 -3.78 7.22
C HIS A 354 9.13 -3.76 8.63
N GLU A 355 8.75 -4.92 9.17
CA GLU A 355 8.19 -5.06 10.51
C GLU A 355 9.27 -5.12 11.60
N MET A 356 10.50 -5.51 11.27
CA MET A 356 11.60 -5.63 12.23
C MET A 356 12.01 -4.27 12.82
N PRO A 357 11.92 -4.06 14.15
CA PRO A 357 12.48 -2.88 14.79
C PRO A 357 14.00 -2.79 14.61
N ARG A 358 14.50 -1.58 14.32
CA ARG A 358 15.94 -1.31 14.15
C ARG A 358 16.60 -0.71 15.37
N ALA A 359 15.82 -0.14 16.28
CA ALA A 359 16.28 0.28 17.59
C ALA A 359 15.46 -0.40 18.69
N PHE A 360 16.14 -0.72 19.79
CA PHE A 360 15.56 -1.29 20.99
C PHE A 360 16.05 -0.46 22.17
N THR A 361 15.14 -0.11 23.06
CA THR A 361 15.45 0.51 24.34
C THR A 361 14.80 -0.31 25.43
N PHE A 362 15.52 -0.54 26.51
CA PHE A 362 15.05 -1.30 27.66
C PHE A 362 14.90 -0.40 28.88
N GLY A 363 13.99 -0.77 29.78
CA GLY A 363 13.79 -0.04 31.02
C GLY A 363 12.75 -0.67 31.92
N ALA A 364 12.57 -0.10 33.11
CA ALA A 364 11.78 -0.71 34.18
C ALA A 364 10.25 -0.68 33.95
N ALA A 365 9.75 0.30 33.20
CA ALA A 365 8.32 0.46 32.88
C ALA A 365 8.16 1.28 31.58
N LEU A 366 7.13 1.02 30.78
CA LEU A 366 6.94 1.75 29.52
C LEU A 366 6.91 3.28 29.75
N PRO A 367 7.60 4.07 28.92
CA PRO A 367 7.63 5.52 29.06
C PRO A 367 6.21 6.09 28.91
N THR A 368 5.78 6.84 29.92
CA THR A 368 4.54 7.62 29.88
C THR A 368 4.82 9.05 30.35
N ASN A 369 4.15 10.03 29.73
CA ASN A 369 4.26 11.43 30.13
C ASN A 369 3.38 11.74 31.35
N SER A 370 3.44 12.99 31.84
CA SER A 370 2.65 13.48 32.99
C SER A 370 1.12 13.39 32.80
N MET A 371 0.65 13.13 31.58
CA MET A 371 -0.76 12.93 31.23
C MET A 371 -1.11 11.45 31.01
N GLY A 372 -0.22 10.51 31.37
CA GLY A 372 -0.41 9.07 31.23
C GLY A 372 -0.41 8.55 29.79
N LYS A 373 0.04 9.36 28.81
CA LYS A 373 0.17 8.95 27.40
C LYS A 373 1.56 8.38 27.15
N ASP A 374 1.64 7.40 26.25
CA ASP A 374 2.90 6.84 25.76
C ASP A 374 3.89 7.97 25.41
N SER A 375 5.09 7.94 26.03
CA SER A 375 6.17 8.90 25.79
C SER A 375 7.42 8.19 25.30
N ASP A 376 8.52 8.92 25.16
CA ASP A 376 9.84 8.36 24.85
C ASP A 376 10.67 8.27 26.13
N TRP A 377 11.74 7.48 26.07
CA TRP A 377 12.87 7.59 26.99
C TRP A 377 13.96 8.43 26.37
#